data_AF-A0A535D0Y9-F1
#
_entry.id   AF-A0A535D0Y9-F1
#
_cell.length_a   1.000
_cell.length_b   1.000
_cell.length_c   1.000
_cell.angle_alpha   90.00
_cell.angle_beta   90.00
_cell.angle_gamma   90.00
#
_symmetry.space_group_name_H-M   'P 1'
#
loop_
_entity.id
_entity.type
_entity.pdbx_description
1 polymer ?
#
loop_
_entity_poly.entity_id
_entity_poly.type
_entity_poly.pdbx_seq_one_letter_code
_entity_poly.pdbx_strand_id
1 'polypeptide(L)'
;MSIRNALTEMDAVHARAAEFAARRRLRIKQVHRLEKVVEAVELRNLHRDRQVPEAMWKELADLEHALPVPAPKSLWEARNTARLHDALLDWEAELLDQVAPQRHEYEDTRDD
;
A
#
# COMPACT_ATOMS: atom_id res chain seq x y z
N MET A 1 17.24 -2.82 41.61
CA MET A 1 16.07 -2.87 40.70
C MET A 1 14.92 -3.56 41.41
N SER A 2 13.72 -2.99 41.39
CA SER A 2 12.54 -3.58 42.04
C SER A 2 11.69 -4.34 41.02
N ILE A 3 11.09 -5.47 41.43
CA ILE A 3 10.18 -6.29 40.61
C ILE A 3 9.06 -5.44 39.98
N ARG A 4 8.62 -4.39 40.68
CA ARG A 4 7.58 -3.46 40.19
C ARG A 4 8.03 -2.67 38.95
N ASN A 5 9.30 -2.27 38.87
CA ASN A 5 9.83 -1.58 37.70
C ASN A 5 9.95 -2.52 36.49
N ALA A 6 10.39 -3.77 36.73
CA ALA A 6 10.49 -4.78 35.68
C ALA A 6 9.12 -5.11 35.06
N LEU A 7 8.05 -5.16 35.87
CA LEU A 7 6.69 -5.36 35.38
C LEU A 7 6.20 -4.18 34.53
N THR A 8 6.44 -2.93 34.96
CA THR A 8 6.07 -1.75 34.18
C THR A 8 6.83 -1.63 32.86
N GLU A 9 8.11 -1.99 32.85
CA GLU A 9 8.91 -2.05 31.63
C GLU A 9 8.39 -3.12 30.67
N MET A 10 7.99 -4.29 31.19
CA MET A 10 7.41 -5.37 30.38
C MET A 10 6.07 -4.97 29.76
N ASP A 11 5.18 -4.33 30.53
CA ASP A 11 3.90 -3.82 30.04
C ASP A 11 4.09 -2.77 28.92
N ALA A 12 5.07 -1.87 29.08
CA ALA A 12 5.41 -0.88 28.06
C ALA A 12 5.94 -1.52 26.77
N VAL A 13 6.72 -2.61 26.88
CA VAL A 13 7.19 -3.39 25.73
C VAL A 13 6.02 -4.06 25.01
N HIS A 14 5.09 -4.67 25.74
CA HIS A 14 3.89 -5.28 25.16
C HIS A 14 3.00 -4.27 24.44
N ALA A 15 2.80 -3.08 25.03
CA ALA A 15 2.03 -2.01 24.42
C ALA A 15 2.65 -1.55 23.07
N ARG A 16 3.98 -1.36 23.05
CA ARG A 16 4.71 -1.00 21.81
C ARG A 16 4.64 -2.10 20.74
N ALA A 17 4.75 -3.37 21.14
CA ALA A 17 4.62 -4.50 20.22
C ALA A 17 3.20 -4.59 19.61
N ALA A 18 2.16 -4.38 20.44
CA ALA A 18 0.78 -4.36 19.99
C ALA A 18 0.52 -3.21 19.00
N GLU A 19 1.05 -2.02 19.30
CA GLU A 19 0.97 -0.85 18.41
C GLU A 19 1.69 -1.11 17.08
N PHE A 20 2.88 -1.69 17.11
CA PHE A 20 3.62 -2.07 15.90
C PHE A 20 2.84 -3.09 15.05
N ALA A 21 2.25 -4.10 15.68
CA ALA A 21 1.42 -5.10 15.00
C ALA A 21 0.13 -4.49 14.41
N ALA A 22 -0.50 -3.53 15.10
CA ALA A 22 -1.65 -2.80 14.59
C ALA A 22 -1.29 -1.95 13.36
N ARG A 23 -0.18 -1.21 13.43
CA ARG A 23 0.37 -0.44 12.29
C ARG A 23 0.73 -1.34 11.11
N ARG A 24 1.30 -2.52 11.36
CA ARG A 24 1.59 -3.52 10.32
C ARG A 24 0.30 -4.04 9.66
N ARG A 25 -0.73 -4.37 10.44
CA ARG A 25 -2.03 -4.81 9.92
C ARG A 25 -2.72 -3.73 9.09
N LEU A 26 -2.67 -2.48 9.56
CA LEU A 26 -3.21 -1.35 8.82
C LEU A 26 -2.50 -1.19 7.47
N ARG A 27 -1.16 -1.26 7.45
CA ARG A 27 -0.36 -1.21 6.22
C ARG A 27 -0.75 -2.31 5.23
N ILE A 28 -0.82 -3.57 5.68
CA ILE A 28 -1.25 -4.70 4.83
C ILE A 28 -2.66 -4.47 4.27
N LYS A 29 -3.59 -3.98 5.09
CA LYS A 29 -4.96 -3.71 4.65
C LYS A 29 -5.01 -2.62 3.57
N GLN A 30 -4.17 -1.58 3.68
CA GLN A 30 -4.17 -0.50 2.68
C GLN A 30 -3.48 -0.92 1.37
N VAL A 31 -2.38 -1.68 1.44
CA VAL A 31 -1.76 -2.33 0.26
C VAL A 31 -2.81 -3.16 -0.47
N HIS A 32 -3.53 -4.02 0.26
CA HIS A 32 -4.56 -4.86 -0.33
C HIS A 32 -5.73 -4.09 -0.95
N ARG A 33 -6.02 -2.88 -0.46
CA ARG A 33 -7.02 -2.02 -1.11
C ARG A 33 -6.49 -1.43 -2.41
N LEU A 34 -5.22 -1.02 -2.45
CA LEU A 34 -4.58 -0.55 -3.68
C LEU A 34 -4.51 -1.67 -4.73
N GLU A 35 -4.08 -2.87 -4.35
CA GLU A 35 -4.06 -4.08 -5.21
C GLU A 35 -5.42 -4.32 -5.89
N LYS A 36 -6.52 -4.22 -5.13
CA LYS A 36 -7.87 -4.38 -5.70
C LYS A 36 -8.23 -3.33 -6.73
N VAL A 37 -7.76 -2.09 -6.54
CA VAL A 37 -7.98 -1.03 -7.52
C VAL A 37 -7.13 -1.28 -8.77
N VAL A 38 -5.87 -1.71 -8.61
CA VAL A 38 -4.99 -2.14 -9.72
C VAL A 38 -5.68 -3.24 -10.53
N GLU A 39 -6.13 -4.33 -9.90
CA GLU A 39 -6.83 -5.44 -10.56
C GLU A 39 -8.09 -4.97 -11.30
N ALA A 40 -8.88 -4.06 -10.71
CA ALA A 40 -10.07 -3.53 -11.34
C ALA A 40 -9.75 -2.67 -12.60
N VAL A 41 -8.66 -1.90 -12.56
CA VAL A 41 -8.19 -1.10 -13.70
C VAL A 41 -7.61 -2.00 -14.78
N GLU A 42 -6.84 -3.02 -14.39
CA GLU A 42 -6.26 -4.03 -15.28
C GLU A 42 -7.36 -4.76 -16.05
N LEU A 43 -8.39 -5.26 -15.35
CA LEU A 43 -9.51 -5.95 -15.97
C LEU A 43 -10.24 -5.06 -17.01
N ARG A 44 -10.44 -3.78 -16.69
CA ARG A 44 -11.02 -2.81 -17.63
C ARG A 44 -10.13 -2.56 -18.84
N ASN A 45 -8.82 -2.42 -18.62
CA ASN A 45 -7.83 -2.27 -19.69
C ASN A 45 -7.85 -3.48 -20.63
N LEU A 46 -7.92 -4.71 -20.08
CA LEU A 46 -8.06 -5.96 -20.84
C LEU A 46 -9.35 -5.99 -21.68
N HIS A 47 -10.46 -5.48 -21.14
CA HIS A 47 -11.73 -5.34 -21.87
C HIS A 47 -11.75 -4.16 -22.86
N ARG A 48 -10.64 -3.42 -23.00
CA ARG A 48 -10.53 -2.19 -23.80
C ARG A 48 -11.53 -1.10 -23.40
N ASP A 49 -12.03 -1.15 -22.17
CA ASP A 49 -12.77 -0.04 -21.59
C ASP A 49 -11.76 1.07 -21.29
N ARG A 50 -11.89 2.20 -22.00
CA ARG A 50 -10.95 3.32 -21.91
C ARG A 50 -11.33 4.30 -20.82
N GLN A 51 -12.52 4.17 -20.24
CA GLN A 51 -13.03 5.10 -19.23
C GLN A 51 -12.89 4.52 -17.83
N VAL A 52 -12.46 5.38 -16.92
CA VAL A 52 -12.36 5.10 -15.49
C VAL A 52 -13.60 5.68 -14.82
N PRO A 53 -14.41 4.87 -14.12
CA PRO A 53 -15.60 5.37 -13.43
C PRO A 53 -15.23 6.40 -12.36
N GLU A 54 -16.10 7.38 -12.14
CA GLU A 54 -15.95 8.39 -11.09
C GLU A 54 -15.77 7.78 -9.69
N ALA A 55 -16.49 6.69 -9.40
CA ALA A 55 -16.35 5.96 -8.13
C ALA A 55 -14.91 5.47 -7.88
N MET A 56 -14.19 5.09 -8.94
CA MET A 56 -12.81 4.62 -8.84
C MET A 56 -11.85 5.78 -8.56
N TRP A 57 -12.06 6.94 -9.19
CA TRP A 57 -11.31 8.17 -8.86
C TRP A 57 -11.51 8.60 -7.41
N LYS A 58 -12.74 8.46 -6.88
CA LYS A 58 -13.01 8.73 -5.47
C LYS A 58 -12.27 7.78 -4.54
N GLU A 59 -12.25 6.48 -4.88
CA GLU A 59 -11.51 5.50 -4.09
C GLU A 59 -9.99 5.77 -4.10
N LEU A 60 -9.44 6.20 -5.24
CA LEU A 60 -8.04 6.63 -5.35
C LEU A 60 -7.72 7.85 -4.47
N ALA A 61 -8.62 8.83 -4.42
CA ALA A 61 -8.44 10.01 -3.57
C ALA A 61 -8.52 9.64 -2.08
N ASP A 62 -9.44 8.74 -1.71
CA ASP A 62 -9.53 8.22 -0.34
C ASP A 62 -8.28 7.41 0.04
N LEU A 63 -7.67 6.68 -0.91
CA LEU A 63 -6.42 5.97 -0.72
C LEU A 63 -5.22 6.93 -0.56
N GLU A 64 -5.15 8.01 -1.34
CA GLU A 64 -4.08 9.00 -1.26
C GLU A 64 -3.97 9.61 0.15
N HIS A 65 -5.11 9.88 0.79
CA HIS A 65 -5.14 10.37 2.17
C HIS A 65 -4.82 9.32 3.23
N ALA A 66 -5.01 8.03 2.91
CA ALA A 66 -4.82 6.92 3.84
C ALA A 66 -3.43 6.28 3.77
N LEU A 67 -2.73 6.45 2.64
CA LEU A 67 -1.43 5.86 2.38
C LEU A 67 -0.29 6.78 2.86
N PRO A 68 0.82 6.22 3.35
CA PRO A 68 1.99 7.00 3.77
C PRO A 68 2.83 7.53 2.58
N VAL A 69 2.52 7.08 1.35
CA VAL A 69 3.17 7.50 0.11
C VAL A 69 2.17 8.30 -0.72
N PRO A 70 2.52 9.52 -1.18
CA PRO A 70 1.64 10.30 -2.04
C PRO A 70 1.44 9.62 -3.39
N ALA A 71 0.27 9.81 -4.01
CA ALA A 71 0.05 9.32 -5.36
C ALA A 71 0.96 10.06 -6.37
N PRO A 72 1.53 9.38 -7.37
CA PRO A 72 2.33 10.02 -8.40
C PRO A 72 1.44 10.92 -9.27
N LYS A 73 1.97 12.07 -9.74
CA LYS A 73 1.19 13.00 -10.58
C LYS A 73 0.63 12.35 -11.84
N SER A 74 1.35 11.38 -12.39
CA SER A 74 0.95 10.59 -13.56
C SER A 74 -0.39 9.88 -13.36
N LEU A 75 -0.73 9.50 -12.12
CA LEU A 75 -2.01 8.88 -11.76
C LEU A 75 -3.18 9.83 -12.05
N TRP A 76 -3.06 11.09 -11.60
CA TRP A 76 -4.09 12.12 -11.80
C TRP A 76 -4.15 12.68 -13.22
N GLU A 77 -3.06 12.56 -13.97
CA GLU A 77 -2.98 12.97 -15.37
C GLU A 77 -3.38 11.83 -16.35
N ALA A 78 -3.66 10.64 -15.84
CA ALA A 78 -4.00 9.48 -16.66
C ALA A 78 -5.31 9.70 -17.43
N ARG A 79 -5.22 9.71 -18.77
CA ARG A 79 -6.35 9.95 -19.68
C ARG A 79 -7.04 8.68 -20.18
N ASN A 80 -6.54 7.51 -19.77
CA ASN A 80 -7.08 6.21 -20.12
C ASN A 80 -6.67 5.17 -19.07
N THR A 81 -7.31 4.01 -19.13
CA THR A 81 -7.10 2.88 -18.21
C THR A 81 -5.68 2.32 -18.27
N ALA A 82 -5.03 2.29 -19.44
CA ALA A 82 -3.63 1.83 -19.54
C ALA A 82 -2.66 2.75 -18.77
N ARG A 83 -2.74 4.07 -18.98
CA ARG A 83 -1.91 5.04 -18.25
C ARG A 83 -2.21 5.06 -16.76
N LEU A 84 -3.48 4.85 -16.39
CA LEU A 84 -3.86 4.76 -14.99
C LEU A 84 -3.26 3.50 -14.36
N HIS A 85 -3.31 2.37 -15.06
CA HIS A 85 -2.72 1.12 -14.62
C HIS A 85 -1.21 1.26 -14.39
N ASP A 86 -0.47 1.83 -15.36
CA ASP A 86 0.97 2.03 -15.21
C ASP A 86 1.29 2.91 -13.99
N ALA A 87 0.59 4.02 -13.81
CA ALA A 87 0.78 4.91 -12.66
C ALA A 87 0.39 4.27 -11.31
N LEU A 88 -0.54 3.32 -11.32
CA LEU A 88 -0.92 2.56 -10.14
C LEU A 88 0.15 1.55 -9.75
N LEU A 89 0.79 0.89 -10.72
CA LEU A 89 1.92 0.00 -10.47
C LEU A 89 3.11 0.76 -9.87
N ASP A 90 3.40 1.97 -10.38
CA ASP A 90 4.44 2.84 -9.81
C ASP A 90 4.13 3.19 -8.34
N TRP A 91 2.87 3.55 -8.06
CA TRP A 91 2.45 3.89 -6.69
C TRP A 91 2.48 2.70 -5.74
N GLU A 92 2.08 1.52 -6.22
CA GLU A 92 2.17 0.27 -5.49
C GLU A 92 3.63 -0.10 -5.18
N ALA A 93 4.53 0.05 -6.15
CA ALA A 93 5.96 -0.15 -5.94
C ALA A 93 6.48 0.80 -4.84
N GLU A 94 6.23 2.10 -4.91
CA GLU A 94 6.68 3.01 -3.85
C GLU A 94 6.09 2.67 -2.48
N LEU A 95 4.81 2.28 -2.43
CA LEU A 95 4.15 1.85 -1.20
C LEU A 95 4.83 0.60 -0.62
N LEU A 96 5.07 -0.40 -1.45
CA LEU A 96 5.74 -1.64 -1.07
C LEU A 96 7.15 -1.36 -0.54
N ASP A 97 7.85 -0.33 -1.03
CA ASP A 97 9.22 0.01 -0.59
C ASP A 97 9.21 0.53 0.84
N GLN A 98 8.20 1.33 1.19
CA GLN A 98 8.04 1.82 2.55
C GLN A 98 7.54 0.76 3.53
N VAL A 99 6.60 -0.10 3.12
CA VAL A 99 5.93 -1.04 4.03
C VAL A 99 6.65 -2.38 4.13
N ALA A 100 7.42 -2.74 3.11
CA ALA A 100 8.20 -3.98 3.02
C ALA A 100 9.61 -3.70 2.42
N PRO A 101 10.47 -2.93 3.12
CA PRO A 101 11.81 -2.58 2.62
C PRO A 101 12.72 -3.80 2.39
N GLN A 102 12.40 -4.94 3.02
CA GLN A 102 13.09 -6.21 2.81
C GLN A 102 12.71 -6.89 1.48
N ARG A 103 11.77 -6.35 0.70
CA ARG A 103 11.38 -6.96 -0.59
C ARG A 103 12.56 -7.06 -1.56
N HIS A 104 13.48 -6.10 -1.51
CA HIS A 104 14.67 -6.09 -2.36
C HIS A 104 15.59 -7.29 -2.09
N GLU A 105 15.55 -7.87 -0.87
CA GLU A 105 16.32 -9.07 -0.54
C GLU A 105 15.74 -10.34 -1.21
N TYR A 106 14.46 -10.32 -1.61
CA TYR A 106 13.81 -11.44 -2.31
C TYR A 106 13.87 -11.32 -3.83
N GLU A 107 14.13 -10.12 -4.37
CA GLU A 107 14.24 -9.87 -5.80
C GLU A 107 15.47 -10.59 -6.42
N ASP A 108 16.51 -10.83 -5.62
CA ASP A 108 17.77 -11.52 -6.01
C ASP A 108 17.65 -13.06 -6.06
N THR A 109 16.45 -13.64 -5.91
CA THR A 109 16.25 -15.11 -5.89
C THR A 109 15.36 -15.66 -7.00
N ARG A 110 15.01 -14.83 -7.99
CA ARG A 110 14.23 -15.26 -9.17
C ARG A 110 14.92 -14.90 -10.48
N ASP A 111 16.13 -15.41 -10.65
CA ASP A 111 16.71 -15.72 -11.96
C ASP A 111 16.96 -17.24 -11.98
N ASP A 112 16.02 -18.01 -12.52
CA ASP A 112 16.19 -19.35 -13.13
C ASP A 112 14.92 -19.78 -13.87
#